data_AF-A0A183VGC2-F1
#
_entry.id   AF-A0A183VGC2-F1
#
_cell.length_a   1.000
_cell.length_b   1.000
_cell.length_c   1.000
_cell.angle_alpha   90.00
_cell.angle_beta   90.00
_cell.angle_gamma   90.00
#
_symmetry.space_group_name_H-M   'P 1'
#
loop_
_entity.id
_entity.type
_entity.pdbx_description
1 polymer ?
#
loop_
_entity_poly.entity_id
_entity_poly.type
_entity_poly.pdbx_seq_one_letter_code
_entity_poly.pdbx_strand_id
1 'polypeptide(L)'
;MRDEMALMAVANVFSLPWQGYFVCLLLGFSLSFLFFMDQNITSAIVNNPQNKLRKGTAQNLDLFVVAILNCFLSMMGLPWMHGALPHSPLHLRALADVEERVLQGHVHEVIMNVRETRLATLIAHVLILISTYTLLPYPLRWIPTSVLHGLFLYMALTSLAGNEMFERLLLLITEQQAYPPTHYIRKVPQRKVHLFTACQLLQLILLCAFGFSPYPFIEMVFPIVCFFFLPIRYAFVLFQFFIYENKIKLSNYFQASPIFSNSFELLFFQRIFRCHNTKALNSRRIIRVRPRKYLSNL
;
A
#
# COMPACT_ATOMS: atom_id res chain seq x y z
N MET A 1 -21.00 34.23 -9.85
CA MET A 1 -22.36 33.69 -10.02
C MET A 1 -22.22 32.29 -10.57
N ARG A 2 -22.17 31.29 -9.69
CA ARG A 2 -22.33 29.88 -10.03
C ARG A 2 -23.60 29.52 -9.27
N ASP A 3 -24.72 29.67 -9.96
CA ASP A 3 -26.05 29.57 -9.38
C ASP A 3 -26.26 28.19 -8.75
N GLU A 4 -26.69 28.20 -7.49
CA GLU A 4 -27.53 27.20 -6.81
C GLU A 4 -27.51 25.77 -7.40
N MET A 5 -26.34 25.12 -7.49
CA MET A 5 -26.32 23.66 -7.54
C MET A 5 -26.54 23.19 -6.11
N ALA A 6 -27.71 22.62 -5.84
CA ALA A 6 -28.00 21.95 -4.59
C ALA A 6 -26.81 21.03 -4.22
N LEU A 7 -26.08 21.37 -3.15
CA LEU A 7 -24.92 20.61 -2.67
C LEU A 7 -25.28 19.15 -2.31
N MET A 8 -26.59 18.87 -2.19
CA MET A 8 -27.18 17.55 -2.05
C MET A 8 -28.30 17.36 -3.07
N ALA A 9 -27.99 16.71 -4.17
CA ALA A 9 -29.00 16.17 -5.08
C ALA A 9 -29.11 14.67 -4.79
N VAL A 10 -30.27 14.22 -4.29
CA VAL A 10 -30.53 12.79 -4.13
C VAL A 10 -30.57 12.16 -5.52
N ALA A 11 -29.72 11.16 -5.76
CA ALA A 11 -29.63 10.50 -7.05
C ALA A 11 -30.96 9.80 -7.40
N ASN A 12 -31.54 10.11 -8.56
CA ASN A 12 -32.71 9.41 -9.09
C ASN A 12 -32.29 8.03 -9.62
N VAL A 13 -32.34 6.99 -8.77
CA VAL A 13 -31.91 5.61 -9.09
C VAL A 13 -32.92 4.87 -10.00
N PHE A 14 -34.16 5.36 -10.08
CA PHE A 14 -35.29 4.65 -10.69
C PHE A 14 -35.64 5.07 -12.12
N SER A 15 -34.85 5.95 -12.76
CA SER A 15 -35.11 6.42 -14.13
C SER A 15 -34.38 5.64 -15.23
N LEU A 16 -33.57 4.63 -14.89
CA LEU A 16 -32.73 3.91 -15.86
C LEU A 16 -33.47 2.73 -16.53
N PRO A 17 -33.16 2.45 -17.82
CA PRO A 17 -33.62 1.25 -18.50
C PRO A 17 -33.02 -0.01 -17.88
N TRP A 18 -33.69 -1.16 -18.03
CA TRP A 18 -33.30 -2.41 -17.36
C TRP A 18 -31.87 -2.89 -17.71
N GLN A 19 -31.39 -2.61 -18.92
CA GLN A 19 -30.02 -2.91 -19.35
C GLN A 19 -28.97 -2.10 -18.56
N GLY A 20 -29.33 -0.89 -18.12
CA GLY A 20 -28.46 -0.02 -17.35
C GLY A 20 -28.07 -0.64 -16.00
N TYR A 21 -28.99 -1.34 -15.34
CA TYR A 21 -28.70 -2.00 -14.06
C TYR A 21 -27.62 -3.08 -14.18
N PHE A 22 -27.60 -3.84 -15.28
CA PHE A 22 -26.55 -4.84 -15.53
C PHE A 22 -25.17 -4.21 -15.71
N VAL A 23 -25.10 -3.10 -16.46
CA VAL A 23 -23.85 -2.36 -16.66
C VAL A 23 -23.38 -1.76 -15.34
N CYS A 24 -24.27 -1.14 -14.57
CA CYS A 24 -23.95 -0.60 -13.25
C CYS A 24 -23.46 -1.67 -12.26
N LEU A 25 -24.03 -2.88 -12.30
CA LEU A 25 -23.58 -4.00 -11.46
C LEU A 25 -22.15 -4.42 -11.81
N LEU A 26 -21.86 -4.58 -13.11
CA LEU A 26 -20.52 -4.94 -13.58
C LEU A 26 -19.48 -3.87 -13.23
N LEU A 27 -19.81 -2.59 -13.47
CA LEU A 27 -18.93 -1.46 -13.14
C LEU A 27 -18.74 -1.31 -11.64
N GLY A 28 -19.82 -1.46 -10.85
CA GLY A 28 -19.78 -1.44 -9.39
C GLY A 28 -18.93 -2.57 -8.81
N PHE A 29 -18.97 -3.76 -9.40
CA PHE A 29 -18.09 -4.87 -9.01
C PHE A 29 -16.61 -4.54 -9.26
N SER A 30 -16.26 -4.04 -10.44
CA SER A 30 -14.88 -3.64 -10.75
C SER A 30 -14.37 -2.55 -9.79
N LEU A 31 -15.23 -1.56 -9.52
CA LEU A 31 -14.88 -0.42 -8.67
C LEU A 31 -14.77 -0.79 -7.18
N SER A 32 -15.65 -1.69 -6.70
CA SER A 32 -15.52 -2.28 -5.36
C SER A 32 -14.20 -3.04 -5.21
N PHE A 33 -13.77 -3.72 -6.28
CA PHE A 33 -12.51 -4.45 -6.29
C PHE A 33 -11.30 -3.50 -6.24
N LEU A 34 -11.34 -2.37 -6.94
CA LEU A 34 -10.31 -1.32 -6.84
C LEU A 34 -10.16 -0.81 -5.40
N PHE A 35 -11.27 -0.42 -4.77
CA PHE A 35 -11.24 0.11 -3.40
C PHE A 35 -10.73 -0.92 -2.40
N PHE A 36 -11.10 -2.17 -2.61
CA PHE A 36 -10.58 -3.26 -1.82
C PHE A 36 -9.07 -3.41 -1.95
N MET A 37 -8.55 -3.40 -3.17
CA MET A 37 -7.11 -3.46 -3.41
C MET A 37 -6.43 -2.25 -2.77
N ASP A 38 -6.79 -1.02 -3.14
CA ASP A 38 -6.16 0.21 -2.65
C ASP A 38 -6.13 0.32 -1.12
N GLN A 39 -7.20 -0.09 -0.44
CA GLN A 39 -7.25 -0.05 1.02
C GLN A 39 -6.31 -1.09 1.64
N ASN A 40 -6.27 -2.32 1.14
CA ASN A 40 -5.40 -3.38 1.64
C ASN A 40 -3.92 -3.03 1.43
N ILE A 41 -3.64 -2.49 0.25
CA ILE A 41 -2.37 -1.96 -0.22
C ILE A 41 -1.85 -0.85 0.70
N THR A 42 -2.67 0.18 0.94
CA THR A 42 -2.31 1.33 1.77
C THR A 42 -2.08 0.87 3.20
N SER A 43 -2.97 0.01 3.70
CA SER A 43 -2.87 -0.56 5.03
C SER A 43 -1.63 -1.44 5.20
N ALA A 44 -1.22 -2.20 4.18
CA ALA A 44 -0.01 -3.01 4.23
C ALA A 44 1.27 -2.16 4.27
N ILE A 45 1.32 -1.06 3.50
CA ILE A 45 2.46 -0.12 3.52
C ILE A 45 2.59 0.54 4.89
N VAL A 46 1.48 1.03 5.45
CA VAL A 46 1.46 1.68 6.77
C VAL A 46 1.82 0.69 7.87
N ASN A 47 1.28 -0.52 7.82
CA ASN A 47 1.51 -1.58 8.82
C ASN A 47 2.79 -2.38 8.61
N ASN A 48 3.71 -1.89 7.79
CA ASN A 48 5.01 -2.51 7.60
C ASN A 48 5.75 -2.62 8.94
N PRO A 49 6.31 -3.79 9.32
CA PRO A 49 7.09 -3.94 10.54
C PRO A 49 8.26 -2.95 10.66
N GLN A 50 8.76 -2.40 9.54
CA GLN A 50 9.78 -1.34 9.52
C GLN A 50 9.29 -0.05 10.21
N ASN A 51 7.99 0.23 10.18
CA ASN A 51 7.39 1.42 10.79
C ASN A 51 7.19 1.28 12.31
N LYS A 52 7.47 0.11 12.90
CA LYS A 52 7.42 -0.15 14.36
C LYS A 52 6.16 0.40 15.05
N LEU A 53 5.00 0.23 14.43
CA LEU A 53 3.72 0.64 15.01
C LEU A 53 3.43 -0.15 16.30
N ARG A 54 2.84 0.53 17.30
CA ARG A 54 2.53 -0.04 18.61
C ARG A 54 1.13 -0.67 18.63
N LYS A 55 0.17 -0.10 17.91
CA LYS A 55 -1.20 -0.65 17.84
C LYS A 55 -1.30 -1.75 16.78
N GLY A 56 -2.22 -2.70 17.04
CA GLY A 56 -2.48 -3.82 16.14
C GLY A 56 -3.16 -3.40 14.84
N THR A 57 -3.06 -4.25 13.81
CA THR A 57 -3.66 -4.00 12.49
C THR A 57 -5.17 -4.28 12.50
N ALA A 58 -5.97 -3.38 11.95
CA ALA A 58 -7.44 -3.48 11.91
C ALA A 58 -8.01 -3.40 10.48
N GLN A 59 -7.35 -4.08 9.53
CA GLN A 59 -7.65 -3.96 8.09
C GLN A 59 -9.12 -4.20 7.71
N ASN A 60 -9.76 -5.20 8.33
CA ASN A 60 -11.16 -5.53 8.03
C ASN A 60 -12.13 -4.45 8.53
N LEU A 61 -11.80 -3.81 9.65
CA LEU A 61 -12.60 -2.72 10.21
C LEU A 61 -12.47 -1.48 9.32
N ASP A 62 -11.26 -1.18 8.85
CA ASP A 62 -11.03 -0.05 7.94
C ASP A 62 -11.86 -0.20 6.66
N LEU A 63 -11.89 -1.41 6.07
CA LEU A 63 -12.69 -1.69 4.87
C LEU A 63 -14.20 -1.56 5.15
N PHE A 64 -14.67 -2.03 6.30
CA PHE A 64 -16.08 -1.93 6.69
C PHE A 64 -16.53 -0.47 6.87
N VAL A 65 -15.70 0.36 7.52
CA VAL A 65 -15.98 1.79 7.71
C VAL A 65 -15.99 2.53 6.38
N VAL A 66 -15.02 2.28 5.50
CA VAL A 66 -14.98 2.87 4.15
C VAL A 66 -16.20 2.46 3.33
N ALA A 67 -16.67 1.22 3.43
CA ALA A 67 -17.88 0.76 2.72
C ALA A 67 -19.14 1.50 3.20
N ILE A 68 -19.32 1.68 4.52
CA ILE A 68 -20.45 2.45 5.07
C ILE A 68 -20.39 3.91 4.60
N LEU A 69 -19.22 4.54 4.68
CA LEU A 69 -19.04 5.93 4.27
C LEU A 69 -19.32 6.12 2.77
N ASN A 70 -18.83 5.22 1.92
CA ASN A 70 -19.09 5.29 0.48
C ASN A 70 -20.54 5.01 0.11
N CYS A 71 -21.24 4.16 0.85
CA CYS A 71 -22.70 3.98 0.69
C CYS A 71 -23.44 5.30 0.92
N PHE A 72 -23.10 6.00 2.01
CA PHE A 72 -23.67 7.31 2.33
C PHE A 72 -23.31 8.39 1.29
N LEU A 73 -22.04 8.47 0.87
CA LEU A 73 -21.58 9.40 -0.17
C LEU A 73 -22.31 9.16 -1.50
N SER A 74 -22.51 7.89 -1.87
CA SER A 74 -23.25 7.52 -3.09
C SER A 74 -24.72 7.93 -3.04
N MET A 75 -25.38 7.84 -1.88
CA MET A 75 -26.77 8.30 -1.72
C MET A 75 -26.89 9.82 -1.86
N MET A 76 -25.87 10.56 -1.42
CA MET A 76 -25.83 12.02 -1.46
C MET A 76 -25.27 12.60 -2.77
N GLY A 77 -24.82 11.74 -3.70
CA GLY A 77 -24.18 12.17 -4.95
C GLY A 77 -22.81 12.81 -4.76
N LEU A 78 -22.15 12.57 -3.62
CA LEU A 78 -20.83 13.09 -3.30
C LEU A 78 -19.72 12.17 -3.84
N PRO A 79 -18.53 12.71 -4.14
CA PRO A 79 -17.40 11.90 -4.60
C PRO A 79 -17.01 10.87 -3.53
N TRP A 80 -16.61 9.69 -4.00
CA TRP A 80 -16.25 8.58 -3.12
C TRP A 80 -14.87 8.78 -2.50
N MET A 81 -14.66 8.20 -1.33
CA MET A 81 -13.42 8.31 -0.56
C MET A 81 -12.72 6.95 -0.52
N HIS A 82 -11.41 6.95 -0.77
CA HIS A 82 -10.56 5.77 -0.71
C HIS A 82 -9.21 6.10 -0.05
N GLY A 83 -8.43 5.06 0.28
CA GLY A 83 -7.10 5.21 0.85
C GLY A 83 -6.14 5.95 -0.11
N ALA A 84 -5.39 6.92 0.43
CA ALA A 84 -4.49 7.75 -0.35
C ALA A 84 -3.04 7.25 -0.25
N LEU A 85 -2.56 6.59 -1.31
CA LEU A 85 -1.27 5.89 -1.35
C LEU A 85 -0.04 6.71 -0.96
N PRO A 86 0.21 7.92 -1.51
CA PRO A 86 1.36 8.71 -1.09
C PRO A 86 1.11 9.42 0.25
N HIS A 87 -0.13 9.82 0.52
CA HIS A 87 -0.45 10.65 1.67
C HIS A 87 -0.36 9.87 3.00
N SER A 88 -0.87 8.64 3.04
CA SER A 88 -0.84 7.80 4.25
C SER A 88 0.59 7.52 4.79
N PRO A 89 1.57 7.07 3.98
CA PRO A 89 2.94 6.87 4.45
C PRO A 89 3.66 8.19 4.71
N LEU A 90 3.39 9.26 3.97
CA LEU A 90 3.96 10.59 4.26
C LEU A 90 3.47 11.13 5.60
N HIS A 91 2.19 10.96 5.90
CA HIS A 91 1.62 11.33 7.20
C HIS A 91 2.24 10.50 8.34
N LEU A 92 2.44 9.19 8.11
CA LEU A 92 3.14 8.34 9.08
C LEU A 92 4.58 8.80 9.30
N ARG A 93 5.31 9.10 8.22
CA ARG A 93 6.70 9.58 8.29
C ARG A 93 6.82 10.93 8.98
N ALA A 94 5.85 11.83 8.79
CA ALA A 94 5.79 13.12 9.49
C ALA A 94 5.57 12.99 11.01
N LEU A 95 5.00 11.85 11.47
CA LEU A 95 4.80 11.53 12.88
C LEU A 95 5.88 10.59 13.45
N ALA A 96 6.83 10.18 12.62
CA ALA A 96 7.89 9.24 12.97
C ALA A 96 9.15 9.99 13.43
N ASP A 97 9.75 9.52 14.52
CA ASP A 97 11.09 9.93 14.91
C ASP A 97 12.09 9.06 14.12
N VAL A 98 12.82 9.69 13.20
CA VAL A 98 13.80 9.05 12.32
C VAL A 98 15.20 9.29 12.87
N GLU A 99 15.95 8.21 13.13
CA GLU A 99 17.37 8.29 13.48
C GLU A 99 18.23 7.88 12.28
N GLU A 100 19.25 8.67 12.00
CA GLU A 100 20.32 8.29 11.07
C GLU A 100 21.28 7.33 11.78
N ARG A 101 21.33 6.08 11.30
CA ARG A 101 22.30 5.07 11.76
C ARG A 101 23.28 4.76 10.66
N VAL A 102 24.55 5.00 10.93
CA VAL A 102 25.63 4.62 10.02
C VAL A 102 25.92 3.14 10.19
N LEU A 103 25.48 2.32 9.25
CA LEU A 103 25.84 0.91 9.19
C LEU A 103 26.81 0.72 8.03
N GLN A 104 28.00 0.19 8.32
CA GLN A 104 29.02 -0.14 7.30
C GLN A 104 29.39 1.05 6.40
N GLY A 105 29.48 2.27 6.95
CA GLY A 105 29.88 3.47 6.22
C GLY A 105 28.76 4.13 5.39
N HIS A 106 27.54 3.57 5.38
CA HIS A 106 26.37 4.18 4.76
C HIS A 106 25.38 4.65 5.83
N VAL A 107 24.87 5.87 5.64
CA VAL A 107 23.84 6.47 6.49
C VAL A 107 22.50 5.84 6.14
N HIS A 108 21.87 5.13 7.07
CA HIS A 108 20.53 4.59 6.93
C HIS A 108 19.58 5.28 7.92
N GLU A 109 18.51 5.85 7.39
CA GLU A 109 17.40 6.36 8.18
C GLU A 109 16.57 5.19 8.72
N VAL A 110 16.51 5.03 10.04
CA VAL A 110 15.70 4.01 10.70
C VAL A 110 14.63 4.69 11.54
N ILE A 111 13.37 4.32 11.28
CA ILE A 111 12.24 4.76 12.10
C ILE A 111 12.37 4.11 13.50
N MET A 112 12.45 4.93 14.53
CA MET A 112 12.62 4.46 15.92
C MET A 112 11.29 4.27 16.62
N ASN A 113 10.42 5.26 16.50
CA ASN A 113 9.10 5.27 17.10
C ASN A 113 8.15 6.15 16.29
N VAL A 114 6.87 5.83 16.27
CA VAL A 114 5.83 6.59 15.56
C VAL A 114 4.80 7.08 16.57
N ARG A 115 4.50 8.38 16.54
CA ARG A 115 3.45 8.98 17.38
C ARG A 115 2.08 8.74 16.76
N GLU A 116 1.42 7.68 17.18
CA GLU A 116 0.07 7.36 16.68
C GLU A 116 -1.01 8.27 17.28
N THR A 117 -1.32 9.37 16.59
CA THR A 117 -2.33 10.35 17.02
C THR A 117 -3.60 10.25 16.17
N ARG A 118 -4.78 10.33 16.81
CA ARG A 118 -6.08 10.43 16.11
C ARG A 118 -6.52 11.89 15.88
N LEU A 119 -5.96 12.79 16.68
CA LEU A 119 -6.33 14.20 16.73
C LEU A 119 -5.74 14.97 15.55
N ALA A 120 -4.56 14.61 15.05
CA ALA A 120 -3.97 15.24 13.86
C ALA A 120 -4.87 15.09 12.62
N THR A 121 -5.36 13.87 12.36
CA THR A 121 -6.31 13.62 11.26
C THR A 121 -7.65 14.31 11.48
N LEU A 122 -8.17 14.35 12.71
CA LEU A 122 -9.44 15.04 13.02
C LEU A 122 -9.31 16.54 12.77
N ILE A 123 -8.26 17.17 13.30
CA ILE A 123 -7.98 18.60 13.09
C ILE A 123 -7.82 18.90 11.60
N ALA A 124 -7.11 18.07 10.85
CA ALA A 124 -6.95 18.27 9.41
C ALA A 124 -8.31 18.30 8.68
N HIS A 125 -9.21 17.34 8.95
CA HIS A 125 -10.53 17.31 8.32
C HIS A 125 -11.43 18.47 8.77
N VAL A 126 -11.37 18.88 10.05
CA VAL A 126 -12.09 20.06 10.55
C VAL A 126 -11.57 21.33 9.89
N LEU A 127 -10.25 21.48 9.75
CA LEU A 127 -9.65 22.63 9.05
C LEU A 127 -10.02 22.65 7.56
N ILE A 128 -10.10 21.49 6.90
CA ILE A 128 -10.60 21.40 5.51
C ILE A 128 -12.05 21.88 5.45
N LEU A 129 -12.93 21.42 6.35
CA LEU A 129 -14.33 21.83 6.39
C LEU A 129 -14.49 23.35 6.62
N ILE A 130 -13.76 23.90 7.60
CA ILE A 130 -13.74 25.34 7.88
C ILE A 130 -13.16 26.10 6.68
N SER A 131 -12.13 25.56 6.04
CA SER A 131 -11.50 26.19 4.88
C SER A 131 -12.48 26.28 3.69
N THR A 132 -13.25 25.23 3.44
CA THR A 132 -14.28 25.22 2.40
C THR A 132 -15.38 26.26 2.65
N TYR A 133 -15.81 26.44 3.89
CA TYR A 133 -16.89 27.39 4.22
C TYR A 133 -16.40 28.86 4.30
N THR A 134 -15.19 29.10 4.82
CA THR A 134 -14.72 30.45 5.19
C THR A 134 -13.58 30.98 4.33
N LEU A 135 -12.64 30.12 3.89
CA LEU A 135 -11.41 30.52 3.19
C LEU A 135 -11.48 30.40 1.65
N LEU A 136 -12.42 29.62 1.13
CA LEU A 136 -12.57 29.38 -0.31
C LEU A 136 -12.86 30.66 -1.15
N PRO A 137 -13.61 31.67 -0.68
CA PRO A 137 -13.91 32.85 -1.51
C PRO A 137 -12.80 33.93 -1.57
N TYR A 138 -11.90 34.05 -0.59
CA TYR A 138 -10.97 35.20 -0.50
C TYR A 138 -9.47 34.83 -0.45
N PRO A 139 -8.94 34.15 0.60
CA PRO A 139 -7.50 33.96 0.75
C PRO A 139 -6.87 32.84 -0.10
N LEU A 140 -7.59 31.75 -0.41
CA LEU A 140 -7.02 30.62 -1.16
C LEU A 140 -6.62 30.99 -2.60
N ARG A 141 -7.24 32.02 -3.18
CA ARG A 141 -6.93 32.49 -4.54
C ARG A 141 -5.57 33.19 -4.65
N TRP A 142 -4.98 33.61 -3.53
CA TRP A 142 -3.65 34.22 -3.51
C TRP A 142 -2.51 33.20 -3.62
N ILE A 143 -2.78 31.91 -3.44
CA ILE A 143 -1.77 30.87 -3.57
C ILE A 143 -1.59 30.57 -5.07
N PRO A 144 -0.43 30.88 -5.67
CA PRO A 144 -0.21 30.61 -7.08
C PRO A 144 -0.18 29.10 -7.34
N THR A 145 -0.83 28.66 -8.42
CA THR A 145 -0.89 27.24 -8.81
C THR A 145 0.49 26.62 -9.02
N SER A 146 1.48 27.42 -9.42
CA SER A 146 2.89 27.00 -9.55
C SER A 146 3.48 26.43 -8.26
N VAL A 147 3.10 26.97 -7.09
CA VAL A 147 3.59 26.45 -5.78
C VAL A 147 2.99 25.08 -5.49
N LEU A 148 1.72 24.85 -5.84
CA LEU A 148 1.07 23.55 -5.67
C LEU A 148 1.72 22.49 -6.57
N HIS A 149 2.06 22.84 -7.82
CA HIS A 149 2.80 21.93 -8.69
C HIS A 149 4.17 21.56 -8.12
N GLY A 150 4.90 22.51 -7.53
CA GLY A 150 6.15 22.25 -6.81
C GLY A 150 5.96 21.30 -5.62
N LEU A 151 4.90 21.50 -4.83
CA LEU A 151 4.54 20.62 -3.72
C LEU A 151 4.21 19.20 -4.19
N PHE A 152 3.42 19.06 -5.27
CA PHE A 152 3.11 17.75 -5.84
C PHE A 152 4.35 17.03 -6.36
N LEU A 153 5.26 17.74 -7.04
CA LEU A 153 6.53 17.17 -7.49
C LEU A 153 7.40 16.71 -6.31
N TYR A 154 7.48 17.52 -5.24
CA TYR A 154 8.21 17.16 -4.04
C TYR A 154 7.65 15.90 -3.36
N MET A 155 6.32 15.81 -3.22
CA MET A 155 5.66 14.61 -2.67
C MET A 155 5.89 13.38 -3.54
N ALA A 156 5.85 13.53 -4.88
CA ALA A 156 6.16 12.45 -5.81
C ALA A 156 7.60 11.96 -5.62
N LEU A 157 8.60 12.84 -5.65
CA LEU A 157 10.01 12.48 -5.48
C LEU A 157 10.31 11.85 -4.11
N THR A 158 9.74 12.41 -3.04
CA THR A 158 9.94 11.89 -1.68
C THR A 158 9.31 10.51 -1.51
N SER A 159 8.23 10.20 -2.24
CA SER A 159 7.62 8.86 -2.22
C SER A 159 8.44 7.78 -2.93
N LEU A 160 9.35 8.17 -3.83
CA LEU A 160 10.30 7.24 -4.47
C LEU A 160 11.45 6.87 -3.52
N ALA A 161 11.80 7.76 -2.59
CA ALA A 161 12.86 7.52 -1.61
C ALA A 161 12.43 6.44 -0.61
N GLY A 162 13.23 5.37 -0.48
CA GLY A 162 12.92 4.19 0.33
C GLY A 162 12.04 3.14 -0.38
N ASN A 163 11.76 3.32 -1.68
CA ASN A 163 11.13 2.27 -2.49
C ASN A 163 12.17 1.26 -2.99
N GLU A 164 12.05 0.03 -2.51
CA GLU A 164 12.86 -1.12 -2.89
C GLU A 164 12.95 -1.37 -4.41
N MET A 165 11.89 -1.10 -5.17
CA MET A 165 11.92 -1.21 -6.63
C MET A 165 12.82 -0.13 -7.24
N PHE A 166 12.70 1.10 -6.73
CA PHE A 166 13.49 2.24 -7.21
C PHE A 166 14.97 2.08 -6.88
N GLU A 167 15.30 1.58 -5.68
CA GLU A 167 16.68 1.24 -5.32
C GLU A 167 17.28 0.21 -6.28
N ARG A 168 16.52 -0.83 -6.66
CA ARG A 168 16.98 -1.83 -7.64
C ARG A 168 17.07 -1.30 -9.06
N LEU A 169 16.23 -0.33 -9.40
CA LEU A 169 16.34 0.39 -10.67
C LEU A 169 17.61 1.23 -10.71
N LEU A 170 17.96 1.89 -9.60
CA LEU A 170 19.21 2.65 -9.50
C LEU A 170 20.45 1.75 -9.63
N LEU A 171 20.38 0.53 -9.09
CA LEU A 171 21.44 -0.49 -9.25
C LEU A 171 21.66 -0.92 -10.71
N LEU A 172 20.67 -0.78 -11.61
CA LEU A 172 20.87 -1.05 -13.04
C LEU A 172 21.77 0.00 -13.70
N ILE A 173 21.78 1.23 -13.18
CA ILE A 173 22.54 2.36 -13.73
C ILE A 173 23.91 2.48 -13.04
N THR A 174 24.03 2.01 -11.80
CA THR A 174 25.24 2.11 -11.00
C THR A 174 26.30 1.09 -11.43
N GLU A 175 27.56 1.54 -11.49
CA GLU A 175 28.71 0.69 -11.79
C GLU A 175 28.92 -0.39 -10.70
N GLN A 176 29.39 -1.58 -11.08
CA GLN A 176 29.46 -2.73 -10.17
C GLN A 176 30.35 -2.50 -8.94
N GLN A 177 31.37 -1.64 -9.08
CA GLN A 177 32.31 -1.32 -8.00
C GLN A 177 31.71 -0.41 -6.93
N ALA A 178 30.65 0.33 -7.25
CA ALA A 178 29.98 1.27 -6.35
C ALA A 178 28.77 0.65 -5.63
N TYR A 179 28.59 -0.67 -5.72
CA TYR A 179 27.45 -1.33 -5.08
C TYR A 179 27.57 -1.26 -3.56
N PRO A 180 26.53 -0.74 -2.86
CA PRO A 180 26.56 -0.70 -1.41
C PRO A 180 26.61 -2.15 -0.86
N PRO A 181 27.33 -2.41 0.24
CA PRO A 181 27.49 -3.74 0.82
C PRO A 181 26.22 -4.21 1.54
N THR A 182 25.08 -4.27 0.87
CA THR A 182 23.81 -4.73 1.46
C THR A 182 23.73 -6.26 1.49
N HIS A 183 22.98 -6.79 2.47
CA HIS A 183 22.85 -8.23 2.74
C HIS A 183 22.32 -9.04 1.54
N TYR A 184 21.55 -8.43 0.63
CA TYR A 184 20.94 -9.11 -0.50
C TYR A 184 21.83 -9.20 -1.75
N ILE A 185 22.67 -8.20 -2.02
CA ILE A 185 23.59 -8.18 -3.17
C ILE A 185 24.64 -9.29 -3.06
N ARG A 186 25.01 -9.68 -1.84
CA ARG A 186 26.01 -10.74 -1.57
C ARG A 186 25.50 -12.17 -1.77
N LYS A 187 24.19 -12.40 -1.80
CA LYS A 187 23.60 -13.76 -1.75
C LYS A 187 23.03 -14.24 -3.08
N VAL A 188 22.68 -13.33 -3.99
CA VAL A 188 21.95 -13.66 -5.23
C VAL A 188 22.78 -13.23 -6.45
N PRO A 189 22.88 -14.07 -7.50
CA PRO A 189 23.58 -13.69 -8.72
C PRO A 189 22.89 -12.49 -9.41
N GLN A 190 23.69 -11.50 -9.80
CA GLN A 190 23.24 -10.20 -10.33
C GLN A 190 22.31 -10.33 -11.55
N ARG A 191 22.58 -11.26 -12.48
CA ARG A 191 21.73 -11.49 -13.66
C ARG A 191 20.27 -11.78 -13.31
N LYS A 192 20.03 -12.48 -12.20
CA LYS A 192 18.67 -12.81 -11.73
C LYS A 192 17.98 -11.59 -11.14
N VAL A 193 18.74 -10.71 -10.48
CA VAL A 193 18.23 -9.43 -9.94
C VAL A 193 17.82 -8.51 -11.10
N HIS A 194 18.66 -8.35 -12.12
CA HIS A 194 18.34 -7.51 -13.27
C HIS A 194 17.17 -8.04 -14.10
N LEU A 195 17.09 -9.37 -14.32
CA LEU A 195 15.93 -9.98 -15.00
C LEU A 195 14.63 -9.73 -14.23
N PHE A 196 14.68 -9.82 -12.89
CA PHE A 196 13.53 -9.54 -12.04
C PHE A 196 13.11 -8.07 -12.12
N THR A 197 14.05 -7.14 -11.98
CA THR A 197 13.77 -5.69 -12.08
C THR A 197 13.25 -5.31 -13.47
N ALA A 198 13.78 -5.91 -14.55
CA ALA A 198 13.29 -5.69 -15.91
C ALA A 198 11.84 -6.18 -16.09
N CYS A 199 11.49 -7.34 -15.52
CA CYS A 199 10.11 -7.84 -15.53
C CYS A 199 9.17 -6.92 -14.75
N GLN A 200 9.59 -6.41 -13.58
CA GLN A 200 8.82 -5.43 -12.80
C GLN A 200 8.62 -4.11 -13.56
N LEU A 201 9.66 -3.63 -14.24
CA LEU A 201 9.60 -2.41 -15.04
C LEU A 201 8.69 -2.58 -16.26
N LEU A 202 8.70 -3.75 -16.91
CA LEU A 202 7.76 -4.08 -17.98
C LEU A 202 6.30 -4.10 -17.47
N GLN A 203 6.05 -4.71 -16.31
CA GLN A 203 4.72 -4.70 -15.68
C GLN A 203 4.26 -3.27 -15.34
N LEU A 204 5.16 -2.44 -14.82
CA LEU A 204 4.88 -1.03 -14.52
C LEU A 204 4.55 -0.24 -15.80
N ILE A 205 5.32 -0.42 -16.88
CA ILE A 205 5.07 0.24 -18.17
C ILE A 205 3.71 -0.16 -18.74
N LEU A 206 3.38 -1.45 -18.71
CA LEU A 206 2.06 -1.93 -19.14
C LEU A 206 0.95 -1.29 -18.31
N LEU A 207 1.11 -1.25 -16.98
CA LEU A 207 0.15 -0.64 -16.07
C LEU A 207 -0.01 0.87 -16.35
N CYS A 208 1.08 1.59 -16.58
CA CYS A 208 1.06 3.01 -16.97
C CYS A 208 0.38 3.22 -18.33
N ALA A 209 0.60 2.34 -19.31
CA ALA A 209 -0.04 2.43 -20.62
C ALA A 209 -1.56 2.31 -20.54
N PHE A 210 -2.07 1.41 -19.68
CA PHE A 210 -3.52 1.30 -19.42
C PHE A 210 -4.05 2.49 -18.61
N GLY A 211 -3.29 2.97 -17.61
CA GLY A 211 -3.69 4.10 -16.76
C GLY A 211 -3.72 5.45 -17.48
N PHE A 212 -2.81 5.71 -18.42
CA PHE A 212 -2.78 6.94 -19.23
C PHE A 212 -3.62 6.85 -20.52
N SER A 213 -4.42 5.79 -20.67
CA SER A 213 -5.28 5.62 -21.84
C SER A 213 -6.37 6.71 -21.89
N PRO A 214 -6.64 7.34 -23.05
CA PRO A 214 -7.66 8.37 -23.17
C PRO A 214 -9.10 7.85 -23.04
N TYR A 215 -9.30 6.53 -23.06
CA TYR A 215 -10.62 5.90 -23.00
C TYR A 215 -11.02 5.58 -21.55
N PRO A 216 -12.09 6.18 -20.99
CA PRO A 216 -12.54 5.94 -19.61
C PRO A 216 -12.88 4.47 -19.31
N PHE A 217 -13.33 3.72 -20.33
CA PHE A 217 -13.62 2.30 -20.20
C PHE A 217 -12.38 1.45 -19.88
N ILE A 218 -11.20 1.85 -20.41
CA ILE A 218 -9.94 1.12 -20.18
C ILE A 218 -9.42 1.40 -18.76
N GLU A 219 -9.58 2.64 -18.28
CA GLU A 219 -9.23 3.02 -16.90
C GLU A 219 -10.02 2.22 -15.86
N MET A 220 -11.30 1.90 -16.14
CA MET A 220 -12.13 1.08 -15.24
C MET A 220 -11.69 -0.39 -15.14
N VAL A 221 -10.90 -0.89 -16.10
CA VAL A 221 -10.37 -2.27 -16.13
C VAL A 221 -8.99 -2.37 -15.48
N PHE A 222 -8.32 -1.25 -15.26
CA PHE A 222 -7.03 -1.15 -14.55
C PHE A 222 -6.93 -1.99 -13.26
N PRO A 223 -7.91 -2.01 -12.34
CA PRO A 223 -7.79 -2.73 -11.07
C PRO A 223 -7.74 -4.26 -11.29
N ILE A 224 -8.50 -4.74 -12.27
CA ILE A 224 -8.54 -6.16 -12.65
C ILE A 224 -7.21 -6.57 -13.27
N VAL A 225 -6.65 -5.73 -14.15
CA VAL A 225 -5.33 -5.97 -14.76
C VAL A 225 -4.23 -5.99 -13.69
N CYS A 226 -4.25 -5.03 -12.76
CA CYS A 226 -3.34 -4.98 -11.63
C CYS A 226 -3.41 -6.29 -10.82
N PHE A 227 -4.61 -6.79 -10.54
CA PHE A 227 -4.80 -8.05 -9.83
C PHE A 227 -4.23 -9.27 -10.54
N PHE A 228 -4.38 -9.35 -11.87
CA PHE A 228 -3.83 -10.47 -12.65
C PHE A 228 -2.30 -10.46 -12.71
N PHE A 229 -1.65 -9.31 -12.59
CA PHE A 229 -0.18 -9.24 -12.55
C PHE A 229 0.43 -9.86 -11.28
N LEU A 230 -0.34 -9.95 -10.19
CA LEU A 230 0.09 -10.48 -8.90
C LEU A 230 0.37 -11.99 -8.93
N PRO A 231 -0.55 -12.87 -9.38
CA PRO A 231 -0.28 -14.30 -9.50
C PRO A 231 0.77 -14.59 -10.58
N ILE A 232 0.82 -13.82 -11.67
CA ILE A 232 1.85 -13.96 -12.71
C ILE A 232 3.23 -13.74 -12.11
N ARG A 233 3.40 -12.70 -11.28
CA ARG A 233 4.65 -12.44 -10.57
C ARG A 233 4.99 -13.58 -9.61
N TYR A 234 4.02 -14.09 -8.85
CA TYR A 234 4.25 -15.21 -7.95
C TYR A 234 4.71 -16.48 -8.69
N ALA A 235 4.03 -16.84 -9.78
CA ALA A 235 4.38 -17.99 -10.60
C ALA A 235 5.77 -17.85 -11.24
N PHE A 236 6.10 -16.66 -11.75
CA PHE A 236 7.41 -16.38 -12.34
C PHE A 236 8.55 -16.43 -11.32
N VAL A 237 8.34 -15.87 -10.13
CA VAL A 237 9.32 -15.92 -9.03
C VAL A 237 9.49 -17.35 -8.51
N LEU A 238 8.39 -18.08 -8.31
CA LEU A 238 8.42 -19.47 -7.86
C LEU A 238 9.16 -20.35 -8.88
N PHE A 239 8.91 -20.18 -10.18
CA PHE A 239 9.60 -20.92 -11.24
C PHE A 239 11.10 -20.65 -11.26
N GLN A 240 11.51 -19.38 -11.10
CA GLN A 240 12.93 -19.01 -11.05
C GLN A 240 13.63 -19.51 -9.78
N PHE A 241 12.91 -19.58 -8.66
CA PHE A 241 13.45 -20.01 -7.36
C PHE A 241 13.46 -21.53 -7.19
N PHE A 242 12.49 -22.26 -7.78
CA PHE A 242 12.41 -23.72 -7.77
C PHE A 242 13.59 -24.38 -8.49
N ILE A 243 14.19 -23.73 -9.49
CA ILE A 243 15.42 -24.21 -10.15
C ILE A 243 16.66 -24.11 -9.23
N TYR A 244 16.59 -23.43 -8.08
CA TYR A 244 17.74 -23.19 -7.20
C TYR A 244 17.75 -24.07 -5.94
N GLU A 245 16.72 -24.87 -5.67
CA GLU A 245 16.66 -25.69 -4.45
C GLU A 245 17.44 -27.00 -4.56
N ASN A 246 18.76 -26.86 -4.56
CA ASN A 246 19.64 -27.86 -3.95
C ASN A 246 20.72 -27.16 -3.10
N LYS A 247 20.32 -26.17 -2.29
CA LYS A 247 20.99 -25.78 -1.03
C LYS A 247 20.26 -24.67 -0.27
N ILE A 248 19.93 -24.99 0.98
CA ILE A 248 19.83 -24.10 2.16
C ILE A 248 18.43 -23.55 2.51
N LYS A 249 17.79 -24.30 3.44
CA LYS A 249 16.91 -23.86 4.55
C LYS A 249 15.92 -22.74 4.24
N LEU A 250 14.75 -23.15 3.76
CA LEU A 250 13.53 -22.35 3.60
C LEU A 250 13.02 -21.65 4.88
N SER A 251 13.48 -22.02 6.08
CA SER A 251 12.85 -21.56 7.34
C SER A 251 13.30 -20.19 7.85
N ASN A 252 14.48 -19.67 7.45
CA ASN A 252 15.01 -18.40 8.00
C ASN A 252 15.16 -17.28 6.95
N TYR A 253 15.01 -17.59 5.66
CA TYR A 253 15.13 -16.60 4.57
C TYR A 253 13.83 -15.83 4.28
N PHE A 254 12.68 -16.43 4.58
CA PHE A 254 11.38 -15.78 4.49
C PHE A 254 11.23 -14.61 5.49
N GLN A 255 12.07 -14.59 6.54
CA GLN A 255 12.02 -13.59 7.62
C GLN A 255 13.16 -12.56 7.57
N ALA A 256 14.22 -12.79 6.77
CA ALA A 256 15.45 -11.99 6.79
C ALA A 256 15.79 -11.30 5.45
N SER A 257 14.83 -11.21 4.52
CA SER A 257 14.96 -10.40 3.33
C SER A 257 13.85 -9.32 3.29
N PRO A 258 14.17 -8.03 3.47
CA PRO A 258 13.18 -6.93 3.34
C PRO A 258 12.57 -6.87 1.93
N ILE A 259 13.18 -7.55 0.96
CA ILE A 259 12.68 -7.85 -0.39
C ILE A 259 11.27 -8.48 -0.40
N PHE A 260 10.92 -9.24 0.65
CA PHE A 260 9.64 -9.96 0.76
C PHE A 260 8.64 -9.27 1.71
N SER A 261 9.11 -8.40 2.62
CA SER A 261 8.27 -7.67 3.58
C SER A 261 7.52 -6.50 2.92
N ASN A 262 8.10 -5.89 1.89
CA ASN A 262 7.51 -4.75 1.18
C ASN A 262 6.75 -5.16 -0.09
N SER A 263 6.66 -6.46 -0.38
CA SER A 263 5.72 -6.96 -1.38
C SER A 263 4.35 -7.12 -0.72
N PHE A 264 3.65 -6.00 -0.57
CA PHE A 264 2.22 -5.74 -0.87
C PHE A 264 1.24 -6.92 -1.03
N GLU A 265 1.69 -7.99 -1.67
CA GLU A 265 0.95 -9.17 -2.13
C GLU A 265 0.96 -10.38 -1.19
N LEU A 266 1.97 -10.50 -0.33
CA LEU A 266 2.13 -11.70 0.49
C LEU A 266 1.29 -11.68 1.76
N LEU A 267 1.04 -10.52 2.36
CA LEU A 267 0.16 -10.44 3.53
C LEU A 267 -1.29 -10.79 3.18
N PHE A 268 -1.73 -10.44 1.96
CA PHE A 268 -3.06 -10.71 1.45
C PHE A 268 -3.27 -12.22 1.17
N PHE A 269 -2.34 -12.85 0.44
CA PHE A 269 -2.41 -14.28 0.14
C PHE A 269 -2.12 -15.17 1.36
N GLN A 270 -1.21 -14.74 2.24
CA GLN A 270 -0.85 -15.50 3.45
C GLN A 270 -1.97 -15.44 4.51
N ARG A 271 -2.84 -14.43 4.52
CA ARG A 271 -4.07 -14.43 5.36
C ARG A 271 -5.17 -15.35 4.79
N ILE A 272 -5.36 -15.39 3.48
CA ILE A 272 -6.32 -16.30 2.81
C ILE A 272 -5.91 -17.78 3.03
N PHE A 273 -4.63 -18.13 2.86
CA PHE A 273 -4.16 -19.50 3.09
C PHE A 273 -3.99 -19.86 4.58
N ARG A 274 -3.65 -18.91 5.46
CA ARG A 274 -3.54 -19.17 6.91
C ARG A 274 -4.91 -19.40 7.56
N CYS A 275 -5.99 -18.86 7.01
CA CYS A 275 -7.36 -19.19 7.42
C CYS A 275 -7.77 -20.63 7.04
N HIS A 276 -7.19 -21.20 5.98
CA HIS A 276 -7.43 -22.59 5.59
C HIS A 276 -6.59 -23.59 6.43
N ASN A 277 -5.47 -23.16 7.00
CA ASN A 277 -4.56 -24.02 7.77
C ASN A 277 -4.76 -23.98 9.29
N THR A 278 -5.50 -22.98 9.82
CA THR A 278 -5.87 -22.93 11.25
C THR A 278 -6.91 -23.97 11.64
N LYS A 279 -7.68 -24.53 10.70
CA LYS A 279 -8.52 -25.72 10.96
C LYS A 279 -7.70 -27.01 11.11
N ALA A 280 -6.50 -27.09 10.55
CA ALA A 280 -5.64 -28.28 10.64
C ALA A 280 -4.72 -28.29 11.88
N LEU A 281 -4.38 -27.11 12.43
CA LEU A 281 -3.47 -26.98 13.58
C LEU A 281 -4.16 -26.99 14.95
N ASN A 282 -5.49 -26.93 15.02
CA ASN A 282 -6.22 -26.93 16.29
C ASN A 282 -6.53 -28.36 16.84
N SER A 283 -6.09 -29.41 16.14
CA SER A 283 -6.25 -30.81 16.59
C SER A 283 -5.01 -31.39 17.29
N ARG A 284 -3.91 -30.64 17.45
CA ARG A 284 -2.65 -31.11 18.09
C ARG A 284 -2.17 -30.20 19.22
N ARG A 285 -3.06 -29.72 20.07
CA ARG A 285 -2.68 -29.02 21.32
C ARG A 285 -3.28 -29.71 22.55
N ILE A 286 -2.97 -31.00 22.69
CA ILE A 286 -2.96 -31.70 23.97
C ILE A 286 -1.55 -32.25 24.12
N ILE A 287 -0.68 -31.53 24.84
CA ILE A 287 0.28 -32.09 25.79
C ILE A 287 0.65 -30.96 26.76
N ARG A 288 0.35 -31.28 28.02
CA ARG A 288 0.48 -30.56 29.27
C ARG A 288 1.97 -30.29 29.57
N VAL A 289 2.34 -29.07 29.97
CA VAL A 289 3.58 -28.86 30.76
C VAL A 289 3.24 -27.97 31.96
N ARG A 290 3.35 -28.56 33.16
CA ARG A 290 3.21 -27.89 34.47
C ARG A 290 4.35 -26.90 34.68
N PRO A 291 4.13 -25.77 35.38
CA PRO A 291 5.23 -24.99 35.94
C PRO A 291 5.72 -25.64 37.24
N ARG A 292 7.02 -25.95 37.33
CA ARG A 292 7.70 -26.34 38.58
C ARG A 292 8.41 -25.10 39.13
N LYS A 293 7.90 -24.57 40.25
CA LYS A 293 8.58 -23.59 41.10
C LYS A 293 9.66 -24.31 41.93
N TYR A 294 10.87 -23.77 41.97
CA TYR A 294 11.86 -23.85 43.08
C TYR A 294 12.71 -22.57 42.98
N LEU A 295 12.62 -21.60 43.89
CA LEU A 295 13.20 -21.47 45.25
C LEU A 295 14.75 -21.40 45.30
N SER A 296 15.19 -20.27 45.88
CA SER A 296 16.36 -20.01 46.75
C SER A 296 17.79 -19.99 46.22
N ASN A 297 18.41 -18.82 46.43
CA ASN A 297 19.74 -18.53 47.00
C ASN A 297 20.99 -19.23 46.44
N LEU A 298 21.83 -18.43 45.77
CA LEU A 298 23.20 -18.05 46.18
C LEU A 298 23.70 -16.92 45.28
#